data_AF-A0A6G4GV16-F1
#
_entry.id   AF-A0A6G4GV16-F1
#
_cell.length_a   1.000
_cell.length_b   1.000
_cell.length_c   1.000
_cell.angle_alpha   90.00
_cell.angle_beta   90.00
_cell.angle_gamma   90.00
#
_symmetry.space_group_name_H-M   'P 1'
#
loop_
_entity.id
_entity.type
_entity.pdbx_description
1 polymer ?
#
loop_
_entity_poly.entity_id
_entity_poly.type
_entity_poly.pdbx_seq_one_letter_code
_entity_poly.pdbx_strand_id
1 'polypeptide(L)'
;MDINKIAKEMTREEFLKRIVIDSLFTGYDISCPSDVDLETVCDLCKDCKECWENAIKDIKFKGEDNMKFDWEGFKNNDFAVLCDTEEKAKDFLKECYKRGLSWSDGKSAENYIYYKGYDTCYTYNFNNWEHLQYSSKSFYLDNGYKVIEWEIENKIDYDREYNIMEIMEFPEETEIKNQYNMFYKISNNDLYYKEDENRWVKSDVCLRNILNMKFKLVKKDKKVSFKEAIQAYGKEIYCIWIDTADMKHKSEYKIYSNESILKDQNEDPISPVEIFEGEWYIKED
;
A
#
# COMPACT_ATOMS: atom_id res chain seq x y z
N MET A 1 12.16 -31.71 3.94
CA MET A 1 11.47 -30.73 3.06
C MET A 1 12.09 -29.36 3.35
N ASP A 2 12.36 -28.49 2.37
CA ASP A 2 13.09 -27.23 2.65
C ASP A 2 12.13 -26.10 3.06
N ILE A 3 12.21 -25.67 4.32
CA ILE A 3 11.37 -24.59 4.86
C ILE A 3 11.55 -23.28 4.11
N ASN A 4 12.74 -22.99 3.56
CA ASN A 4 12.97 -21.78 2.78
C ASN A 4 12.27 -21.82 1.42
N LYS A 5 12.04 -23.03 0.88
CA LYS A 5 11.25 -23.20 -0.35
C LYS A 5 9.76 -23.01 -0.05
N ILE A 6 9.26 -23.60 1.03
CA ILE A 6 7.86 -23.46 1.46
C ILE A 6 7.54 -22.00 1.76
N ALA A 7 8.43 -21.33 2.50
CA ALA A 7 8.27 -19.94 2.89
C ALA A 7 8.16 -19.00 1.68
N LYS A 8 8.70 -19.34 0.51
CA LYS A 8 8.54 -18.55 -0.73
C LYS A 8 7.20 -18.76 -1.43
N GLU A 9 6.52 -19.87 -1.19
CA GLU A 9 5.32 -20.27 -1.93
C GLU A 9 4.02 -19.88 -1.20
N MET A 10 4.06 -19.66 0.12
CA MET A 10 2.89 -19.36 0.97
C MET A 10 3.17 -18.36 2.10
N THR A 11 2.11 -17.73 2.62
CA THR A 11 2.20 -16.79 3.74
C THR A 11 2.43 -17.51 5.07
N ARG A 12 2.92 -16.79 6.11
CA ARG A 12 3.09 -17.37 7.45
C ARG A 12 1.75 -17.87 8.02
N GLU A 13 0.66 -17.15 7.80
CA GLU A 13 -0.66 -17.56 8.25
C GLU A 13 -1.13 -18.85 7.55
N GLU A 14 -0.93 -18.95 6.22
CA GLU A 14 -1.23 -20.17 5.46
C GLU A 14 -0.42 -21.36 5.96
N PHE A 15 0.88 -21.14 6.23
CA PHE A 15 1.77 -22.15 6.77
C PHE A 15 1.33 -22.62 8.17
N LEU A 16 1.12 -21.70 9.11
CA LEU A 16 0.69 -22.02 10.48
C LEU A 16 -0.68 -22.70 10.50
N LYS A 17 -1.63 -22.26 9.66
CA LYS A 17 -2.93 -22.90 9.53
C LYS A 17 -2.81 -24.34 9.00
N ARG A 18 -1.90 -24.58 8.05
CA ARG A 18 -1.61 -25.92 7.52
C ARG A 18 -1.05 -26.84 8.60
N ILE A 19 -0.10 -26.37 9.40
CA ILE A 19 0.44 -27.13 10.55
C ILE A 19 -0.64 -27.49 11.57
N VAL A 20 -1.54 -26.55 11.89
CA VAL A 20 -2.63 -26.78 12.86
C VAL A 20 -3.68 -27.75 12.32
N ILE A 21 -4.05 -27.66 11.04
CA ILE A 21 -5.09 -28.51 10.43
C ILE A 21 -4.57 -29.91 10.09
N ASP A 22 -3.36 -30.04 9.55
CA ASP A 22 -2.76 -31.34 9.18
C ASP A 22 -2.40 -32.18 10.41
N SER A 23 -2.23 -31.56 11.60
CA SER A 23 -2.11 -32.29 12.86
C SER A 23 -3.38 -33.09 13.24
N LEU A 24 -4.52 -32.80 12.60
CA LEU A 24 -5.81 -33.45 12.86
C LEU A 24 -6.27 -34.39 11.73
N PHE A 25 -5.78 -34.27 10.49
CA PHE A 25 -6.23 -35.10 9.37
C PHE A 25 -5.11 -35.39 8.33
N THR A 26 -4.60 -36.62 8.37
CA THR A 26 -4.10 -37.42 7.24
C THR A 26 -2.91 -36.90 6.39
N GLY A 27 -1.73 -37.47 6.63
CA GLY A 27 -0.90 -38.05 5.55
C GLY A 27 0.31 -37.28 4.98
N TYR A 28 0.77 -36.17 5.58
CA TYR A 28 2.03 -35.50 5.20
C TYR A 28 3.00 -35.32 6.39
N ASP A 29 4.30 -35.62 6.15
CA ASP A 29 5.39 -35.83 7.12
C ASP A 29 6.07 -34.55 7.68
N ILE A 30 5.32 -33.55 8.16
CA ILE A 30 5.93 -32.45 8.92
C ILE A 30 5.15 -32.20 10.20
N SER A 31 5.59 -32.88 11.25
CA SER A 31 4.98 -32.83 12.58
C SER A 31 5.74 -31.90 13.53
N CYS A 32 7.03 -31.69 13.27
CA CYS A 32 7.95 -30.97 14.13
C CYS A 32 8.89 -30.07 13.30
N PRO A 33 9.32 -28.90 13.79
CA PRO A 33 10.30 -28.09 13.07
C PRO A 33 11.63 -28.81 12.81
N SER A 34 11.97 -29.84 13.59
CA SER A 34 13.11 -30.71 13.32
C SER A 34 13.00 -31.48 12.00
N ASP A 35 11.79 -31.74 11.49
CA ASP A 35 11.54 -32.46 10.23
C ASP A 35 11.95 -31.64 8.99
N VAL A 36 12.24 -30.35 9.20
CA VAL A 36 12.71 -29.37 8.21
C VAL A 36 14.01 -28.68 8.64
N ASP A 37 14.83 -29.38 9.43
CA ASP A 37 16.18 -28.98 9.84
C ASP A 37 16.25 -27.66 10.65
N LEU A 38 15.18 -27.31 11.38
CA LEU A 38 15.20 -26.17 12.30
C LEU A 38 15.61 -26.58 13.72
N GLU A 39 16.43 -25.76 14.37
CA GLU A 39 16.79 -25.95 15.77
C GLU A 39 15.55 -25.77 16.67
N THR A 40 15.22 -26.80 17.43
CA THR A 40 14.14 -26.77 18.42
C THR A 40 14.64 -27.17 19.79
N VAL A 41 14.32 -26.39 20.82
CA VAL A 41 14.46 -26.83 22.22
C VAL A 41 13.10 -27.34 22.68
N CYS A 42 12.84 -28.64 22.45
CA CYS A 42 11.56 -29.27 22.76
C CYS A 42 11.52 -29.82 24.20
N ASP A 43 11.85 -28.99 25.19
CA ASP A 43 11.86 -29.44 26.60
C ASP A 43 10.59 -29.02 27.37
N LEU A 44 9.71 -28.17 26.81
CA LEU A 44 8.61 -27.56 27.57
C LEU A 44 7.29 -27.27 26.82
N CYS A 45 7.07 -27.74 25.58
CA CYS A 45 5.86 -27.33 24.84
C CYS A 45 4.61 -28.09 25.29
N LYS A 46 3.60 -27.35 25.75
CA LYS A 46 2.21 -27.82 25.88
C LYS A 46 1.39 -27.56 24.60
N ASP A 47 1.97 -26.87 23.62
CA ASP A 47 1.31 -26.47 22.37
C ASP A 47 2.30 -26.47 21.19
N CYS A 48 2.03 -27.28 20.17
CA CYS A 48 2.86 -27.41 18.96
C CYS A 48 2.91 -26.11 18.15
N LYS A 49 1.89 -25.25 18.26
CA LYS A 49 1.83 -23.96 17.55
C LYS A 49 2.94 -23.02 18.00
N GLU A 50 3.16 -22.91 19.30
CA GLU A 50 4.18 -22.03 19.89
C GLU A 50 5.61 -22.49 19.51
N CYS A 51 5.83 -23.81 19.40
CA CYS A 51 7.09 -24.35 18.89
C CYS A 51 7.35 -23.94 17.44
N TRP A 52 6.34 -24.03 16.57
CA TRP A 52 6.46 -23.62 15.18
C TRP A 52 6.66 -22.10 15.04
N GLU A 53 5.89 -21.30 15.76
CA GLU A 53 6.04 -19.83 15.77
C GLU A 53 7.45 -19.41 16.18
N ASN A 54 8.03 -20.07 17.19
CA ASN A 54 9.41 -19.81 17.62
C ASN A 54 10.46 -20.32 16.62
N ALA A 55 10.29 -21.50 16.04
CA ALA A 55 11.26 -22.09 15.11
C ALA A 55 11.34 -21.32 13.78
N ILE A 56 10.23 -20.72 13.35
CA ILE A 56 10.16 -19.95 12.11
C ILE A 56 10.25 -18.43 12.32
N LYS A 57 10.48 -17.96 13.55
CA LYS A 57 10.47 -16.53 13.89
C LYS A 57 11.43 -15.71 13.02
N ASP A 58 12.58 -16.31 12.67
CA ASP A 58 13.64 -15.70 11.85
C ASP A 58 13.52 -16.09 10.37
N ILE A 59 12.51 -16.89 10.00
CA ILE A 59 12.22 -17.29 8.62
C ILE A 59 11.20 -16.33 8.01
N LYS A 60 11.49 -15.95 6.78
CA LYS A 60 10.78 -14.92 6.03
C LYS A 60 9.79 -15.57 5.07
N PHE A 61 8.49 -15.47 5.34
CA PHE A 61 7.45 -16.03 4.47
C PHE A 61 7.05 -15.06 3.36
N LYS A 62 6.33 -15.57 2.36
CA LYS A 62 5.80 -14.79 1.25
C LYS A 62 4.96 -13.63 1.80
N GLY A 63 5.38 -12.41 1.50
CA GLY A 63 4.75 -11.18 1.96
C GLY A 63 5.28 -10.62 3.28
N GLU A 64 6.19 -11.31 3.99
CA GLU A 64 6.74 -10.85 5.27
C GLU A 64 8.08 -10.14 5.18
N ASP A 65 8.69 -10.14 4.01
CA ASP A 65 9.87 -9.35 3.75
C ASP A 65 9.84 -8.78 2.35
N ASN A 66 10.30 -7.53 2.28
CA ASN A 66 10.95 -6.91 1.14
C ASN A 66 11.87 -7.91 0.45
N MET A 67 11.31 -8.79 -0.39
CA MET A 67 12.06 -9.62 -1.30
C MET A 67 12.65 -8.64 -2.29
N LYS A 68 13.84 -8.14 -1.96
CA LYS A 68 14.55 -7.11 -2.70
C LYS A 68 14.44 -7.44 -4.17
N PHE A 69 13.76 -6.59 -4.90
CA PHE A 69 13.51 -6.82 -6.31
C PHE A 69 14.84 -7.10 -7.02
N ASP A 70 14.87 -8.14 -7.86
CA ASP A 70 16.08 -8.58 -8.55
C ASP A 70 16.39 -7.65 -9.73
N TRP A 71 16.98 -6.49 -9.41
CA TRP A 71 17.34 -5.48 -10.40
C TRP A 71 18.38 -5.97 -11.40
N GLU A 72 19.28 -6.88 -11.02
CA GLU A 72 20.29 -7.41 -11.94
C GLU A 72 19.66 -8.40 -12.91
N GLY A 73 18.77 -9.29 -12.43
CA GLY A 73 17.99 -10.17 -13.31
C GLY A 73 17.10 -9.36 -14.28
N PHE A 74 16.49 -8.27 -13.80
CA PHE A 74 15.73 -7.37 -14.67
C PHE A 74 16.61 -6.70 -15.74
N LYS A 75 17.79 -6.18 -15.38
CA LYS A 75 18.75 -5.59 -16.34
C LYS A 75 19.28 -6.60 -17.36
N ASN A 76 19.44 -7.85 -16.94
CA ASN A 76 19.88 -8.95 -17.80
C ASN A 76 18.75 -9.54 -18.66
N ASN A 77 17.54 -8.98 -18.56
CA ASN A 77 16.36 -9.44 -19.30
C ASN A 77 15.91 -10.88 -18.93
N ASP A 78 16.16 -11.33 -17.70
CA ASP A 78 15.81 -12.68 -17.23
C ASP A 78 14.29 -12.88 -17.05
N PHE A 79 13.55 -11.78 -16.87
CA PHE A 79 12.10 -11.76 -16.71
C PHE A 79 11.50 -10.41 -17.11
N ALA A 80 10.19 -10.41 -17.38
CA ALA A 80 9.39 -9.22 -17.55
C ALA A 80 8.61 -8.87 -16.27
N VAL A 81 8.37 -7.58 -16.04
CA VAL A 81 7.67 -7.06 -14.86
C VAL A 81 6.28 -6.60 -15.26
N LEU A 82 5.25 -7.28 -14.77
CA LEU A 82 3.85 -6.92 -14.94
C LEU A 82 3.46 -5.83 -13.93
N CYS A 83 2.88 -4.74 -14.43
CA CYS A 83 2.17 -3.77 -13.61
C CYS A 83 0.69 -3.82 -14.01
N ASP A 84 -0.17 -4.34 -13.14
CA ASP A 84 -1.60 -4.51 -13.38
C ASP A 84 -2.40 -3.22 -13.11
N THR A 85 -1.82 -2.25 -12.40
CA THR A 85 -2.40 -0.91 -12.17
C THR A 85 -1.48 0.20 -12.69
N GLU A 86 -2.06 1.36 -13.00
CA GLU A 86 -1.28 2.56 -13.36
C GLU A 86 -0.38 3.02 -12.19
N GLU A 87 -0.81 2.82 -10.95
CA GLU A 87 -0.02 3.13 -9.74
C GLU A 87 1.25 2.26 -9.64
N LYS A 88 1.12 0.94 -9.84
CA LYS A 88 2.26 0.02 -9.88
C LYS A 88 3.21 0.37 -11.03
N ALA A 89 2.68 0.74 -12.20
CA ALA A 89 3.50 1.17 -13.33
C ALA A 89 4.29 2.46 -13.03
N LYS A 90 3.65 3.46 -12.42
CA LYS A 90 4.30 4.71 -11.98
C LYS A 90 5.42 4.44 -10.97
N ASP A 91 5.13 3.64 -9.96
CA ASP A 91 6.07 3.28 -8.92
C ASP A 91 7.28 2.52 -9.49
N PHE A 92 7.04 1.49 -10.30
CA PHE A 92 8.10 0.73 -10.94
C PHE A 92 9.01 1.60 -11.82
N LEU A 93 8.42 2.43 -12.69
CA LEU A 93 9.18 3.31 -13.58
C LEU A 93 9.99 4.38 -12.82
N LYS A 94 9.46 4.86 -11.68
CA LYS A 94 10.21 5.74 -10.77
C LYS A 94 11.43 5.02 -10.19
N GLU A 95 11.28 3.76 -9.77
CA GLU A 95 12.39 2.95 -9.28
C GLU A 95 13.42 2.63 -10.38
N CYS A 96 12.99 2.42 -11.63
CA CYS A 96 13.87 2.32 -12.80
C CYS A 96 14.70 3.59 -13.01
N TYR A 97 14.05 4.77 -12.95
CA TYR A 97 14.72 6.06 -13.13
C TYR A 97 15.79 6.31 -12.06
N LYS A 98 15.49 6.05 -10.77
CA LYS A 98 16.47 6.13 -9.67
C LYS A 98 17.73 5.30 -9.92
N ARG A 99 17.64 4.25 -10.73
CA ARG A 99 18.73 3.32 -11.08
C ARG A 99 19.34 3.58 -12.46
N GLY A 100 18.96 4.67 -13.13
CA GLY A 100 19.50 5.07 -14.42
C GLY A 100 18.96 4.28 -15.61
N LEU A 101 17.89 3.50 -15.44
CA LEU A 101 17.25 2.77 -16.54
C LEU A 101 16.29 3.72 -17.27
N SER A 102 16.49 3.90 -18.57
CA SER A 102 15.77 4.88 -19.39
C SER A 102 15.18 4.26 -20.66
N TRP A 103 14.26 4.97 -21.30
CA TRP A 103 13.69 4.58 -22.60
C TRP A 103 14.70 4.77 -23.74
N SER A 104 14.42 4.21 -24.93
CA SER A 104 15.31 4.27 -26.09
C SER A 104 15.63 5.69 -26.58
N ASP A 105 14.77 6.67 -26.28
CA ASP A 105 14.95 8.08 -26.62
C ASP A 105 15.71 8.87 -25.54
N GLY A 106 16.25 8.18 -24.53
CA GLY A 106 16.96 8.78 -23.40
C GLY A 106 16.05 9.54 -22.44
N LYS A 107 14.72 9.50 -22.63
CA LYS A 107 13.79 10.17 -21.73
C LYS A 107 13.61 9.39 -20.42
N SER A 108 13.33 10.14 -19.36
CA SER A 108 13.07 9.58 -18.03
C SER A 108 11.88 8.63 -18.06
N ALA A 109 12.04 7.48 -17.42
CA ALA A 109 10.99 6.49 -17.19
C ALA A 109 9.78 7.09 -16.46
N GLU A 110 10.00 8.08 -15.60
CA GLU A 110 8.96 8.76 -14.81
C GLU A 110 8.03 9.65 -15.65
N ASN A 111 8.54 10.26 -16.72
CA ASN A 111 7.77 11.22 -17.53
C ASN A 111 6.95 10.56 -18.65
N TYR A 112 7.21 9.29 -18.95
CA TYR A 112 6.55 8.54 -20.03
C TYR A 112 6.10 7.18 -19.52
N ILE A 113 4.89 7.16 -18.95
CA ILE A 113 4.24 5.95 -18.45
C ILE A 113 3.50 5.30 -19.61
N TYR A 114 4.17 4.36 -20.29
CA TYR A 114 3.50 3.51 -21.27
C TYR A 114 2.72 2.42 -20.55
N TYR A 115 1.44 2.67 -20.30
CA TYR A 115 0.51 1.74 -19.66
C TYR A 115 -0.74 1.58 -20.52
N LYS A 116 -1.12 0.33 -20.82
CA LYS A 116 -2.30 -0.02 -21.62
C LYS A 116 -3.22 -1.00 -20.87
N GLY A 117 -3.44 -0.73 -19.58
CA GLY A 117 -4.29 -1.56 -18.73
C GLY A 117 -3.54 -2.69 -18.05
N TYR A 118 -4.31 -3.60 -17.46
CA TYR A 118 -3.88 -4.66 -16.52
C TYR A 118 -2.89 -5.71 -17.06
N ASP A 119 -2.51 -5.60 -18.34
CA ASP A 119 -1.65 -6.56 -19.03
C ASP A 119 -0.30 -5.97 -19.45
N THR A 120 0.07 -4.80 -18.91
CA THR A 120 1.30 -4.10 -19.32
C THR A 120 2.51 -4.68 -18.60
N CYS A 121 3.45 -5.21 -19.37
CA CYS A 121 4.74 -5.69 -18.88
C CYS A 121 5.89 -4.79 -19.35
N TYR A 122 6.92 -4.69 -18.52
CA TYR A 122 8.15 -3.96 -18.80
C TYR A 122 9.35 -4.92 -18.82
N THR A 123 10.31 -4.65 -19.70
CA THR A 123 11.61 -5.34 -19.77
C THR A 123 12.74 -4.33 -19.94
N TYR A 124 13.98 -4.77 -19.69
CA TYR A 124 15.19 -4.02 -20.00
C TYR A 124 16.15 -4.92 -20.79
N ASN A 125 16.97 -4.34 -21.68
CA ASN A 125 17.93 -5.09 -22.49
C ASN A 125 17.31 -6.15 -23.43
N PHE A 126 16.04 -6.00 -23.80
CA PHE A 126 15.38 -6.89 -24.75
C PHE A 126 16.00 -6.73 -26.14
N ASN A 127 16.34 -7.86 -26.77
CA ASN A 127 17.11 -7.95 -28.02
C ASN A 127 18.53 -7.32 -27.99
N ASN A 128 19.15 -7.17 -26.80
CA ASN A 128 20.44 -6.50 -26.59
C ASN A 128 20.39 -4.97 -26.78
N TRP A 129 19.25 -4.33 -26.49
CA TRP A 129 19.14 -2.88 -26.51
C TRP A 129 19.00 -2.40 -25.07
N GLU A 130 20.02 -1.73 -24.55
CA GLU A 130 20.13 -1.24 -23.16
C GLU A 130 19.14 -0.09 -22.85
N HIS A 131 17.85 -0.35 -22.97
CA HIS A 131 16.78 0.57 -22.62
C HIS A 131 15.51 -0.19 -22.19
N LEU A 132 14.60 0.53 -21.54
CA LEU A 132 13.29 0.03 -21.15
C LEU A 132 12.40 -0.22 -22.38
N GLN A 133 11.69 -1.34 -22.36
CA GLN A 133 10.68 -1.69 -23.35
C GLN A 133 9.40 -2.12 -22.65
N TYR A 134 8.29 -2.08 -23.37
CA TYR A 134 7.00 -2.50 -22.85
C TYR A 134 6.21 -3.27 -23.92
N SER A 135 5.41 -4.23 -23.48
CA SER A 135 4.48 -4.99 -24.33
C SER A 135 3.39 -5.63 -23.47
N SER A 136 2.47 -6.36 -24.10
CA SER A 136 1.47 -7.15 -23.37
C SER A 136 2.10 -8.35 -22.68
N LYS A 137 1.53 -8.81 -21.57
CA LYS A 137 1.92 -10.05 -20.89
C LYS A 137 1.87 -11.23 -21.85
N SER A 138 0.85 -11.30 -22.70
CA SER A 138 0.71 -12.35 -23.71
C SER A 138 1.92 -12.43 -24.64
N PHE A 139 2.41 -11.28 -25.13
CA PHE A 139 3.59 -11.24 -25.98
C PHE A 139 4.81 -11.85 -25.27
N TYR A 140 5.06 -11.50 -24.01
CA TYR A 140 6.21 -12.02 -23.27
C TYR A 140 6.08 -13.52 -22.98
N LEU A 141 4.89 -13.98 -22.59
CA LEU A 141 4.63 -15.40 -22.36
C LEU A 141 4.80 -16.22 -23.66
N ASP A 142 4.30 -15.73 -24.79
CA ASP A 142 4.44 -16.39 -26.10
C ASP A 142 5.91 -16.47 -26.56
N ASN A 143 6.75 -15.53 -26.10
CA ASN A 143 8.20 -15.54 -26.33
C ASN A 143 8.99 -16.29 -25.23
N GLY A 144 8.31 -16.99 -24.33
CA GLY A 144 8.94 -17.84 -23.30
C GLY A 144 9.52 -17.09 -22.11
N TYR A 145 9.18 -15.81 -21.92
CA TYR A 145 9.64 -15.05 -20.76
C TYR A 145 8.93 -15.47 -19.48
N LYS A 146 9.69 -15.49 -18.40
CA LYS A 146 9.12 -15.45 -17.05
C LYS A 146 8.53 -14.05 -16.83
N VAL A 147 7.31 -13.99 -16.31
CA VAL A 147 6.66 -12.73 -15.89
C VAL A 147 6.54 -12.72 -14.38
N ILE A 148 7.00 -11.65 -13.74
CA ILE A 148 6.80 -11.38 -12.32
C ILE A 148 5.93 -10.16 -12.14
N GLU A 149 5.12 -10.11 -11.09
CA GLU A 149 4.27 -8.97 -10.81
C GLU A 149 5.02 -7.95 -9.94
N TRP A 150 4.89 -6.67 -10.27
CA TRP A 150 5.40 -5.59 -9.44
C TRP A 150 4.48 -5.38 -8.24
N GLU A 151 5.09 -5.38 -7.06
CA GLU A 151 4.45 -4.98 -5.82
C GLU A 151 5.13 -3.70 -5.32
N ILE A 152 4.35 -2.70 -4.95
CA ILE A 152 4.87 -1.46 -4.39
C ILE A 152 5.43 -1.80 -3.02
N GLU A 153 6.75 -1.67 -2.86
CA GLU A 153 7.52 -2.09 -1.67
C GLU A 153 7.11 -1.36 -0.38
N ASN A 154 6.24 -0.36 -0.49
CA ASN A 154 5.59 0.29 0.64
C ASN A 154 4.11 0.50 0.33
N LYS A 155 3.27 -0.52 0.57
CA LYS A 155 1.85 -0.22 0.83
C LYS A 155 1.85 0.82 1.94
N ILE A 156 1.27 1.98 1.65
CA ILE A 156 1.17 3.07 2.62
C ILE A 156 0.48 2.51 3.87
N ASP A 157 1.23 2.40 4.95
CA ASP A 157 0.76 1.87 6.22
C ASP A 157 0.43 3.06 7.13
N TYR A 158 -0.84 3.45 7.12
CA TYR A 158 -1.32 4.58 7.90
C TYR A 158 -1.25 4.35 9.42
N ASP A 159 -1.11 3.09 9.87
CA ASP A 159 -1.11 2.73 11.28
C ASP A 159 0.31 2.64 11.86
N ARG A 160 1.32 2.45 10.99
CA ARG A 160 2.76 2.49 11.34
C ARG A 160 3.24 3.90 11.70
N GLU A 161 4.27 3.94 12.56
CA GLU A 161 5.06 5.14 12.81
C GLU A 161 6.26 5.27 11.87
N TYR A 162 6.42 6.45 11.32
CA TYR A 162 7.50 6.88 10.44
C TYR A 162 8.40 7.89 11.14
N ASN A 163 9.69 7.89 10.80
CA ASN A 163 10.60 8.97 11.15
C ASN A 163 10.59 10.06 10.06
N ILE A 164 11.17 11.23 10.36
CA ILE A 164 11.14 12.37 9.43
C ILE A 164 11.78 12.06 8.06
N MET A 165 12.83 11.23 8.00
CA MET A 165 13.50 10.90 6.75
C MET A 165 12.59 10.06 5.85
N GLU A 166 11.82 9.14 6.43
CA GLU A 166 10.80 8.37 5.70
C GLU A 166 9.66 9.30 5.24
N ILE A 167 9.22 10.24 6.08
CA ILE A 167 8.18 11.22 5.71
C ILE A 167 8.59 12.07 4.50
N MET A 168 9.86 12.43 4.38
CA MET A 168 10.38 13.20 3.24
C MET A 168 10.30 12.46 1.90
N GLU A 169 10.07 11.15 1.90
CA GLU A 169 9.88 10.35 0.67
C GLU A 169 8.44 10.41 0.15
N PHE A 170 7.48 10.84 1.00
CA PHE A 170 6.09 11.06 0.60
C PHE A 170 5.93 12.35 -0.20
N PRO A 171 4.85 12.49 -1.00
CA PRO A 171 4.56 13.73 -1.72
C PRO A 171 4.55 14.96 -0.79
N GLU A 172 4.99 16.11 -1.30
CA GLU A 172 4.80 17.37 -0.58
C GLU A 172 3.33 17.59 -0.22
N GLU A 173 3.07 18.33 0.86
CA GLU A 173 1.74 18.57 1.42
C GLU A 173 1.03 17.32 1.98
N THR A 174 1.74 16.17 2.09
CA THR A 174 1.23 15.01 2.83
C THR A 174 1.01 15.39 4.29
N GLU A 175 -0.23 15.21 4.76
CA GLU A 175 -0.59 15.48 6.15
C GLU A 175 -0.19 14.30 7.04
N ILE A 176 0.52 14.64 8.10
CA ILE A 176 1.04 13.71 9.10
C ILE A 176 0.66 14.20 10.49
N LYS A 177 0.60 13.30 11.46
CA LYS A 177 0.44 13.64 12.88
C LYS A 177 1.58 13.05 13.68
N ASN A 178 2.08 13.78 14.67
CA ASN A 178 3.09 13.25 15.57
C ASN A 178 2.45 12.41 16.70
N GLN A 179 3.30 11.84 17.58
CA GLN A 179 2.84 11.08 18.75
C GLN A 179 1.99 11.89 19.76
N TYR A 180 1.92 13.21 19.62
CA TYR A 180 1.11 14.11 20.46
C TYR A 180 -0.18 14.57 19.75
N ASN A 181 -0.55 13.92 18.63
CA ASN A 181 -1.68 14.29 17.78
C ASN A 181 -1.61 15.72 17.21
N MET A 182 -0.42 16.32 17.15
CA MET A 182 -0.22 17.57 16.42
C MET A 182 -0.03 17.28 14.93
N PHE A 183 -0.72 18.03 14.10
CA PHE A 183 -0.67 17.87 12.64
C PHE A 183 0.49 18.64 12.04
N TYR A 184 1.18 18.01 11.10
CA TYR A 184 2.29 18.56 10.34
C TYR A 184 2.13 18.28 8.85
N LYS A 185 2.91 19.00 8.04
CA LYS A 185 3.17 18.69 6.63
C LYS A 185 4.55 19.21 6.25
N ILE A 186 5.12 18.65 5.19
CA ILE A 186 6.34 19.18 4.57
C ILE A 186 5.93 19.98 3.34
N SER A 187 6.43 21.20 3.25
CA SER A 187 6.18 22.13 2.15
C SER A 187 7.45 22.92 1.87
N ASN A 188 7.90 22.98 0.61
CA ASN A 188 9.11 23.71 0.24
C ASN A 188 10.34 23.31 1.08
N ASN A 189 10.49 22.03 1.40
CA ASN A 189 11.52 21.45 2.28
C ASN A 189 11.48 21.92 3.75
N ASP A 190 10.45 22.65 4.18
CA ASP A 190 10.25 23.06 5.56
C ASP A 190 9.12 22.27 6.21
N LEU A 191 9.24 22.03 7.52
CA LEU A 191 8.19 21.42 8.32
C LEU A 191 7.21 22.51 8.77
N TYR A 192 5.92 22.29 8.55
CA TYR A 192 4.84 23.16 9.02
C TYR A 192 3.98 22.41 10.01
N TYR A 193 3.43 23.09 11.02
CA TYR A 193 2.41 22.55 11.91
C TYR A 193 1.08 23.28 11.72
N LYS A 194 -0.01 22.60 12.01
CA LYS A 194 -1.36 23.15 11.94
C LYS A 194 -1.66 23.93 13.22
N GLU A 195 -1.84 25.24 13.10
CA GLU A 195 -2.19 26.11 14.23
C GLU A 195 -3.71 26.10 14.46
N ASP A 196 -4.49 26.15 13.38
CA ASP A 196 -5.95 26.07 13.38
C ASP A 196 -6.45 25.37 12.09
N GLU A 197 -7.78 25.21 11.93
CA GLU A 197 -8.38 24.51 10.78
C GLU A 197 -7.91 25.03 9.41
N ASN A 198 -7.58 26.33 9.32
CA ASN A 198 -7.30 27.03 8.08
C ASN A 198 -5.85 27.53 7.97
N ARG A 199 -5.02 27.35 9.01
CA ARG A 199 -3.69 27.95 9.10
C ARG A 199 -2.58 26.95 9.40
N TRP A 200 -1.58 26.95 8.52
CA TRP A 200 -0.32 26.25 8.66
C TRP A 200 0.81 27.23 8.92
N VAL A 201 1.63 26.96 9.93
CA VAL A 201 2.74 27.83 10.35
C VAL A 201 4.04 27.04 10.28
N LYS A 202 5.11 27.69 9.81
CA LYS A 202 6.43 27.07 9.76
C LYS A 202 6.86 26.68 11.18
N SER A 203 7.35 25.46 11.32
CA SER A 203 7.78 24.89 12.59
C SER A 203 9.18 25.38 12.95
N ASP A 204 9.34 25.97 14.13
CA ASP A 204 10.63 26.35 14.71
C ASP A 204 11.22 25.24 15.61
N VAL A 205 10.73 24.01 15.49
CA VAL A 205 11.24 22.85 16.24
C VAL A 205 12.69 22.58 15.84
N CYS A 206 13.58 22.43 16.81
CA CYS A 206 14.98 22.17 16.52
C CYS A 206 15.20 20.80 15.88
N LEU A 207 16.24 20.67 15.04
CA LEU A 207 16.56 19.45 14.31
C LEU A 207 16.63 18.20 15.19
N ARG A 208 17.25 18.31 16.38
CA ARG A 208 17.34 17.20 17.34
C ARG A 208 15.96 16.67 17.74
N ASN A 209 14.98 17.54 17.93
CA ASN A 209 13.62 17.13 18.29
C ASN A 209 12.91 16.51 17.08
N ILE A 210 13.05 17.10 15.88
CA ILE A 210 12.47 16.57 14.64
C ILE A 210 12.94 15.13 14.38
N LEU A 211 14.23 14.86 14.52
CA LEU A 211 14.80 13.52 14.30
C LEU A 211 14.27 12.46 15.29
N ASN A 212 13.79 12.89 16.45
CA ASN A 212 13.24 12.01 17.48
C ASN A 212 11.70 11.92 17.43
N MET A 213 11.03 12.70 16.58
CA MET A 213 9.59 12.63 16.41
C MET A 213 9.19 11.37 15.65
N LYS A 214 8.01 10.86 15.98
CA LYS A 214 7.35 9.75 15.31
C LYS A 214 6.07 10.28 14.69
N PHE A 215 5.87 9.97 13.42
CA PHE A 215 4.77 10.47 12.63
C PHE A 215 3.90 9.32 12.14
N LYS A 216 2.59 9.54 12.08
CA LYS A 216 1.66 8.67 11.36
C LYS A 216 1.06 9.48 10.23
N LEU A 217 0.78 8.82 9.11
CA LEU A 217 0.08 9.46 8.01
C LEU A 217 -1.37 9.72 8.41
N VAL A 218 -1.90 10.86 7.98
CA VAL A 218 -3.33 11.16 8.14
C VAL A 218 -4.07 10.52 6.98
N LYS A 219 -4.97 9.58 7.29
CA LYS A 219 -5.92 9.06 6.30
C LYS A 219 -6.78 10.23 5.84
N LYS A 220 -6.78 10.50 4.54
CA LYS A 220 -7.68 11.49 3.96
C LYS A 220 -8.97 10.78 3.58
N ASP A 221 -10.08 11.41 3.90
CA ASP A 221 -11.39 10.92 3.48
C ASP A 221 -11.43 10.81 1.96
N LYS A 222 -11.95 9.70 1.46
CA LYS A 222 -11.97 9.41 0.04
C LYS A 222 -13.07 10.22 -0.62
N LYS A 223 -12.69 11.18 -1.48
CA LYS A 223 -13.65 11.89 -2.35
C LYS A 223 -14.26 10.90 -3.35
N VAL A 224 -15.58 10.88 -3.44
CA VAL A 224 -16.35 9.95 -4.26
C VAL A 224 -17.52 10.65 -4.94
N SER A 225 -18.15 9.99 -5.90
CA SER A 225 -19.44 10.42 -6.41
C SER A 225 -20.55 10.19 -5.37
N PHE A 226 -21.67 10.93 -5.49
CA PHE A 226 -22.87 10.70 -4.65
C PHE A 226 -23.30 9.23 -4.65
N LYS A 227 -23.34 8.60 -5.83
CA LYS A 227 -23.75 7.21 -5.99
C LYS A 227 -22.85 6.25 -5.21
N GLU A 228 -21.55 6.44 -5.27
CA GLU A 228 -20.59 5.63 -4.52
C GLU A 228 -20.72 5.87 -3.01
N ALA A 229 -20.94 7.12 -2.59
CA ALA A 229 -21.10 7.48 -1.18
C ALA A 229 -22.32 6.76 -0.56
N ILE A 230 -23.48 6.79 -1.21
CA ILE A 230 -24.70 6.15 -0.68
C ILE A 230 -24.67 4.62 -0.69
N GLN A 231 -23.70 4.02 -1.38
CA GLN A 231 -23.46 2.58 -1.41
C GLN A 231 -22.41 2.13 -0.39
N ALA A 232 -21.76 3.06 0.31
CA ALA A 232 -20.75 2.79 1.33
C ALA A 232 -21.38 2.36 2.67
N TYR A 233 -22.15 1.27 2.64
CA TYR A 233 -22.88 0.79 3.81
C TYR A 233 -21.95 0.50 4.99
N GLY A 234 -22.33 0.97 6.17
CA GLY A 234 -21.58 0.82 7.41
C GLY A 234 -20.44 1.82 7.57
N LYS A 235 -20.15 2.67 6.57
CA LYS A 235 -19.17 3.75 6.67
C LYS A 235 -19.86 5.08 7.03
N GLU A 236 -19.10 5.96 7.66
CA GLU A 236 -19.50 7.37 7.77
C GLU A 236 -19.17 8.10 6.48
N ILE A 237 -20.10 8.90 5.98
CA ILE A 237 -19.90 9.72 4.79
C ILE A 237 -20.30 11.15 5.10
N TYR A 238 -19.80 12.12 4.33
CA TYR A 238 -20.28 13.49 4.43
C TYR A 238 -20.31 14.17 3.07
N CYS A 239 -21.13 15.20 2.99
CA CYS A 239 -21.27 16.07 1.84
C CYS A 239 -20.86 17.50 2.24
N ILE A 240 -20.01 18.11 1.43
CA ILE A 240 -19.73 19.54 1.48
C ILE A 240 -20.51 20.20 0.35
N TRP A 241 -21.32 21.20 0.66
CA TRP A 241 -22.15 21.90 -0.33
C TRP A 241 -22.23 23.39 -0.02
N ILE A 242 -22.66 24.19 -1.00
CA ILE A 242 -22.79 25.64 -0.89
C ILE A 242 -24.28 25.97 -1.05
N ASP A 243 -24.82 26.78 -0.14
CA ASP A 243 -26.21 27.21 -0.23
C ASP A 243 -26.37 28.42 -1.17
N THR A 244 -27.62 28.86 -1.35
CA THR A 244 -27.96 30.02 -2.18
C THR A 244 -27.40 31.35 -1.66
N ALA A 245 -26.85 31.39 -0.44
CA ALA A 245 -26.21 32.54 0.17
C ALA A 245 -24.67 32.45 0.10
N ASP A 246 -24.12 31.54 -0.73
CA ASP A 246 -22.70 31.25 -0.87
C ASP A 246 -22.04 30.76 0.44
N MET A 247 -22.84 30.24 1.38
CA MET A 247 -22.32 29.68 2.62
C MET A 247 -21.99 28.20 2.44
N LYS A 248 -20.79 27.81 2.88
CA LYS A 248 -20.32 26.43 2.85
C LYS A 248 -20.88 25.65 4.04
N HIS A 249 -21.53 24.53 3.76
CA HIS A 249 -22.14 23.63 4.72
C HIS A 249 -21.46 22.25 4.68
N LYS A 250 -21.59 21.51 5.78
CA LYS A 250 -21.15 20.12 5.90
C LYS A 250 -22.27 19.29 6.51
N SER A 251 -22.80 18.35 5.75
CA SER A 251 -23.80 17.39 6.19
C SER A 251 -23.15 16.03 6.38
N GLU A 252 -23.33 15.39 7.53
CA GLU A 252 -22.77 14.06 7.81
C GLU A 252 -23.88 13.00 7.80
N TYR A 253 -23.60 11.85 7.20
CA TYR A 253 -24.56 10.76 7.00
C TYR A 253 -23.96 9.42 7.43
N LYS A 254 -24.83 8.49 7.86
CA LYS A 254 -24.47 7.11 8.15
C LYS A 254 -25.53 6.16 7.61
N ILE A 255 -25.15 5.34 6.63
CA ILE A 255 -26.07 4.48 5.90
C ILE A 255 -25.72 3.04 6.22
N TYR A 256 -26.65 2.27 6.79
CA TYR A 256 -26.37 0.89 7.24
C TYR A 256 -26.77 -0.15 6.20
N SER A 257 -27.70 0.18 5.30
CA SER A 257 -28.22 -0.72 4.28
C SER A 257 -28.87 0.06 3.14
N ASN A 258 -29.22 -0.65 2.06
CA ASN A 258 -30.01 -0.12 0.94
C ASN A 258 -31.45 0.26 1.30
N GLU A 259 -31.93 -0.10 2.50
CA GLU A 259 -33.25 0.27 3.01
C GLU A 259 -33.19 1.47 3.98
N SER A 260 -31.98 1.94 4.31
CA SER A 260 -31.79 3.07 5.23
C SER A 260 -32.32 4.35 4.61
N ILE A 261 -33.06 5.13 5.40
CA ILE A 261 -33.51 6.46 4.99
C ILE A 261 -32.30 7.41 5.00
N LEU A 262 -32.12 8.15 3.91
CA LEU A 262 -31.05 9.14 3.79
C LEU A 262 -31.40 10.41 4.55
N LYS A 263 -30.89 10.50 5.77
CA LYS A 263 -30.94 11.70 6.61
C LYS A 263 -29.58 12.01 7.19
N ASP A 264 -29.32 13.29 7.37
CA ASP A 264 -28.11 13.75 8.04
C ASP A 264 -28.20 13.54 9.57
N GLN A 265 -27.15 13.90 10.31
CA GLN A 265 -27.12 13.81 11.77
C GLN A 265 -28.17 14.68 12.49
N ASN A 266 -28.77 15.66 11.82
CA ASN A 266 -29.84 16.51 12.36
C ASN A 266 -31.24 15.97 12.03
N GLU A 267 -31.33 14.76 11.44
CA GLU A 267 -32.56 14.15 10.92
C GLU A 267 -33.18 14.89 9.72
N ASP A 268 -32.41 15.78 9.09
CA ASP A 268 -32.84 16.51 7.90
C ASP A 268 -32.70 15.61 6.66
N PRO A 269 -33.69 15.63 5.75
CA PRO A 269 -33.62 14.90 4.51
C PRO A 269 -32.58 15.54 3.58
N ILE A 270 -31.91 14.69 2.80
CA ILE A 270 -30.97 15.15 1.77
C ILE A 270 -31.63 16.11 0.77
N SER A 271 -30.95 17.21 0.46
CA SER A 271 -31.42 18.22 -0.49
C SER A 271 -30.92 17.95 -1.93
N PRO A 272 -31.61 18.46 -2.97
CA PRO A 272 -31.13 18.34 -4.35
C PRO A 272 -29.76 18.97 -4.60
N VAL A 273 -29.41 20.06 -3.91
CA VAL A 273 -28.10 20.71 -4.07
C VAL A 273 -26.98 19.81 -3.60
N GLU A 274 -27.18 19.04 -2.52
CA GLU A 274 -26.21 18.04 -2.07
C GLU A 274 -26.03 16.90 -3.09
N ILE A 275 -27.09 16.51 -3.79
CA ILE A 275 -27.04 15.42 -4.78
C ILE A 275 -26.30 15.86 -6.06
N PHE A 276 -26.58 17.06 -6.56
CA PHE A 276 -26.11 17.51 -7.87
C PHE A 276 -24.82 18.34 -7.81
N GLU A 277 -24.61 19.09 -6.73
CA GLU A 277 -23.51 20.06 -6.61
C GLU A 277 -22.59 19.76 -5.42
N GLY A 278 -23.01 18.86 -4.53
CA GLY A 278 -22.25 18.48 -3.34
C GLY A 278 -20.99 17.67 -3.63
N GLU A 279 -19.95 17.93 -2.84
CA GLU A 279 -18.73 17.12 -2.82
C GLU A 279 -18.83 16.04 -1.75
N TRP A 280 -18.82 14.78 -2.17
CA TRP A 280 -19.03 13.63 -1.29
C TRP A 280 -17.74 12.95 -0.89
N TYR A 281 -17.69 12.51 0.38
CA TYR A 281 -16.54 11.88 0.98
C TYR A 281 -16.95 10.67 1.83
N ILE A 282 -16.18 9.59 1.76
CA ILE A 282 -16.26 8.47 2.70
C ILE A 282 -15.16 8.68 3.73
N LYS A 283 -15.53 8.71 5.02
CA LYS A 283 -14.55 8.75 6.10
C LYS A 283 -13.77 7.45 6.12
N GLU A 284 -12.44 7.57 6.13
CA GLU A 284 -11.55 6.44 6.34
C GLU A 284 -11.39 6.21 7.85
N ASP A 285 -11.56 4.97 8.30
CA ASP A 285 -11.50 4.57 9.72
C ASP A 285 -10.09 4.70 10.33
#